data_AF-A0A9C8JEC5-F1
#
_entry.id   AF-A0A9C8JEC5-F1
#
_cell.length_a   1.000
_cell.length_b   1.000
_cell.length_c   1.000
_cell.angle_alpha   90.00
_cell.angle_beta   90.00
_cell.angle_gamma   90.00
#
_symmetry.space_group_name_H-M   'P 1'
#
loop_
_entity.id
_entity.type
_entity.pdbx_description
1 polymer ?
#
loop_
_entity_poly.entity_id
_entity_poly.type
_entity_poly.pdbx_seq_one_letter_code
_entity_poly.pdbx_strand_id
1 'polypeptide(L)'
;MTNNSGSNDGTSGGAYTDAITADLYEDVTAQNATLHRKIGWQGAFWVASGVPALVLFSMGAISATVGKPAWLIWMISISFGFIQAFTYAEIAGLFPHKSGGASVYGAVAWVRYSKFIAPVSVWCNWFAWSPVLAIGSGLAGGYIMGALFEPDAVINTWQITLIDLSGLKEGLSLRINATFIVGVTLLLSVFAIQHGGILRSAKTTTVLGLTALVPLMLIGIVPLITGDVMTENFFPLSPLAFDSVGNVIDGAWDLPAWSLMAGGLF
;
A
#
# COMPACT_ATOMS: atom_id res chain seq x y z
N MET A 1 -15.70 74.58 21.81
CA MET A 1 -14.74 75.58 21.29
C MET A 1 -13.43 75.28 22.02
N THR A 2 -12.42 74.66 21.42
CA THR A 2 -11.64 75.09 20.24
C THR A 2 -11.07 73.91 19.41
N ASN A 3 -10.89 74.20 18.11
CA ASN A 3 -10.40 73.41 16.96
C ASN A 3 -9.00 72.80 17.15
N ASN A 4 -8.66 71.58 16.69
CA ASN A 4 -8.46 71.01 15.33
C ASN A 4 -7.15 71.44 14.62
N SER A 5 -6.23 70.48 14.36
CA SER A 5 -5.54 70.17 13.09
C SER A 5 -4.09 69.64 13.25
N GLY A 6 -3.75 68.52 12.59
CA GLY A 6 -2.36 68.11 12.34
C GLY A 6 -2.16 66.61 12.11
N SER A 7 -1.98 66.21 10.86
CA SER A 7 -1.91 64.85 10.29
C SER A 7 -0.49 64.25 10.18
N ASN A 8 -0.47 62.91 10.06
CA ASN A 8 0.44 62.00 9.33
C ASN A 8 1.58 61.22 10.01
N ASP A 9 1.43 59.90 9.81
CA ASP A 9 2.39 58.84 9.45
C ASP A 9 3.42 58.31 10.44
N GLY A 10 3.23 57.02 10.74
CA GLY A 10 4.16 56.16 11.46
C GLY A 10 3.69 54.70 11.41
N THR A 11 3.61 54.12 10.21
CA THR A 11 3.49 52.67 9.99
C THR A 11 4.64 51.92 10.67
N SER A 12 4.35 51.04 11.63
CA SER A 12 5.27 49.98 12.02
C SER A 12 4.55 48.77 12.62
N GLY A 13 4.63 47.65 11.89
CA GLY A 13 4.70 46.33 12.52
C GLY A 13 3.45 45.45 12.50
N GLY A 14 2.75 45.31 11.38
CA GLY A 14 1.99 44.10 11.12
C GLY A 14 2.97 42.93 11.02
N ALA A 15 3.10 42.13 12.08
CA ALA A 15 3.88 40.90 12.06
C ALA A 15 3.24 39.95 11.04
N TYR A 16 3.85 39.82 9.86
CA TYR A 16 3.52 38.80 8.89
C TYR A 16 3.72 37.44 9.57
N THR A 17 2.63 36.87 10.07
CA THR A 17 2.58 35.49 10.51
C THR A 17 2.46 34.69 9.22
N ASP A 18 3.59 34.18 8.73
CA ASP A 18 3.61 33.33 7.54
C ASP A 18 2.66 32.14 7.78
N ALA A 19 1.92 31.68 6.77
CA ALA A 19 0.79 30.75 6.94
C ALA A 19 1.18 29.47 7.72
N ILE A 20 2.46 29.08 7.64
CA ILE A 20 3.08 27.95 8.35
C ILE A 20 3.16 28.16 9.87
N THR A 21 3.20 29.41 10.34
CA THR A 21 3.27 29.80 11.75
C THR A 21 1.89 29.92 12.39
N ALA A 22 0.86 30.21 11.58
CA ALA A 22 -0.53 30.29 12.02
C ALA A 22 -1.13 28.91 12.36
N ASP A 23 -0.66 27.83 11.72
CA ASP A 23 -1.11 26.46 12.03
C ASP A 23 -0.46 25.86 13.29
N LEU A 24 0.58 26.50 13.83
CA LEU A 24 1.36 26.00 14.97
C LEU A 24 1.09 26.74 16.28
N TYR A 25 0.43 27.89 16.23
CA TYR A 25 -0.15 28.57 17.39
C TYR A 25 -1.65 28.33 17.34
N GLU A 26 -2.16 27.58 18.31
CA GLU A 26 -3.57 27.26 18.46
C GLU A 26 -4.48 28.49 18.26
N ASP A 27 -5.62 28.24 17.60
CA ASP A 27 -6.86 29.06 17.59
C ASP A 27 -7.21 29.89 16.34
N VAL A 28 -6.75 29.48 15.14
CA VAL A 28 -7.43 29.92 13.90
C VAL A 28 -8.67 29.06 13.68
N THR A 29 -9.77 29.48 14.34
CA THR A 29 -11.14 28.99 14.12
C THR A 29 -11.25 27.47 14.06
N ALA A 30 -11.39 26.83 15.22
CA ALA A 30 -12.05 25.55 15.30
C ALA A 30 -13.45 25.67 14.67
N GLN A 31 -13.55 25.44 13.35
CA GLN A 31 -14.78 24.89 12.81
C GLN A 31 -15.05 23.65 13.65
N ASN A 32 -16.23 23.60 14.27
CA ASN A 32 -16.73 22.56 15.17
C ASN A 32 -16.82 21.15 14.53
N ALA A 33 -15.88 20.77 13.67
CA ALA A 33 -15.70 19.44 13.14
C ALA A 33 -14.84 18.61 14.13
N THR A 34 -15.40 18.33 15.31
CA THR A 34 -14.81 17.33 16.20
C THR A 34 -14.83 15.97 15.51
N LEU A 35 -13.69 15.30 15.41
CA LEU A 35 -13.61 13.97 14.84
C LEU A 35 -14.37 12.97 15.72
N HIS A 36 -15.52 12.50 15.23
CA HIS A 36 -16.29 11.49 15.93
C HIS A 36 -15.67 10.11 15.74
N ARG A 37 -15.39 9.42 16.84
CA ARG A 37 -14.98 8.01 16.83
C ARG A 37 -16.17 7.13 16.43
N LYS A 38 -16.36 6.95 15.12
CA LYS A 38 -17.47 6.18 14.53
C LYS A 38 -17.14 4.69 14.33
N ILE A 39 -15.92 4.25 14.64
CA ILE A 39 -15.47 2.86 14.45
C ILE A 39 -14.94 2.26 15.76
N GLY A 40 -15.43 1.05 16.09
CA GLY A 40 -14.92 0.22 17.18
C GLY A 40 -13.82 -0.74 16.72
N TRP A 41 -13.28 -1.54 17.65
CA TRP A 41 -12.22 -2.51 17.35
C TRP A 41 -12.61 -3.54 16.28
N GLN A 42 -13.88 -3.96 16.24
CA GLN A 42 -14.38 -4.91 15.23
C GLN A 42 -14.30 -4.33 13.82
N GLY A 43 -14.71 -3.07 13.65
CA GLY A 43 -14.60 -2.39 12.36
C GLY A 43 -13.14 -2.21 11.96
N ALA A 44 -12.27 -1.84 12.91
CA ALA A 44 -10.84 -1.71 12.66
C ALA A 44 -10.19 -3.05 12.27
N PHE A 45 -10.56 -4.14 12.93
CA PHE A 45 -10.14 -5.50 12.58
C PHE A 45 -10.51 -5.84 11.13
N TRP A 46 -11.77 -5.60 10.73
CA TRP A 46 -12.19 -5.90 9.37
C TRP A 46 -11.51 -5.01 8.31
N VAL A 47 -11.28 -3.73 8.62
CA VAL A 47 -10.49 -2.86 7.75
C VAL A 47 -9.06 -3.39 7.59
N ALA A 48 -8.43 -3.86 8.67
CA ALA A 48 -7.10 -4.46 8.63
C ALA A 48 -7.08 -5.86 7.97
N SER A 49 -8.16 -6.62 8.06
CA SER A 49 -8.28 -7.98 7.50
C SER A 49 -8.27 -8.04 5.97
N GLY A 50 -8.36 -6.90 5.28
CA GLY A 50 -8.15 -6.84 3.83
C GLY A 50 -6.66 -6.92 3.43
N VAL A 51 -5.74 -6.59 4.35
CA VAL A 51 -4.29 -6.57 4.09
C VAL A 51 -3.70 -7.94 3.71
N PRO A 52 -4.11 -9.08 4.32
CA PRO A 52 -3.67 -10.41 3.89
C PRO A 52 -3.81 -10.68 2.39
N ALA A 53 -4.79 -10.10 1.70
CA ALA A 53 -4.95 -10.27 0.25
C ALA A 53 -3.78 -9.68 -0.56
N LEU A 54 -3.02 -8.74 0.00
CA LEU A 54 -1.80 -8.19 -0.62
C LEU A 54 -0.73 -9.26 -0.84
N VAL A 55 -0.79 -10.40 -0.17
CA VAL A 55 0.11 -11.54 -0.45
C VAL A 55 0.05 -11.96 -1.92
N LEU A 56 -1.11 -11.81 -2.57
CA LEU A 56 -1.28 -12.13 -3.99
C LEU A 56 -0.41 -11.26 -4.90
N PHE A 57 0.03 -10.09 -4.46
CA PHE A 57 0.87 -9.20 -5.26
C PHE A 57 2.29 -9.74 -5.39
N SER A 58 2.77 -10.44 -4.37
CA SER A 58 4.16 -10.90 -4.29
C SER A 58 4.30 -12.43 -4.29
N MET A 59 3.21 -13.18 -4.12
CA MET A 59 3.22 -14.64 -4.03
C MET A 59 3.95 -15.28 -5.22
N GLY A 60 3.53 -14.94 -6.44
CA GLY A 60 4.15 -15.48 -7.65
C GLY A 60 5.58 -15.00 -7.87
N ALA A 61 5.87 -13.72 -7.60
CA ALA A 61 7.19 -13.15 -7.79
C ALA A 61 8.22 -13.78 -6.83
N ILE A 62 7.90 -13.88 -5.54
CA ILE A 62 8.81 -14.44 -4.52
C ILE A 62 9.01 -15.94 -4.76
N SER A 63 7.96 -16.69 -5.10
CA SER A 63 8.12 -18.10 -5.47
C SER A 63 8.96 -18.29 -6.74
N ALA A 64 8.84 -17.39 -7.72
CA ALA A 64 9.63 -17.43 -8.95
C ALA A 64 11.07 -16.95 -8.78
N THR A 65 11.39 -16.15 -7.76
CA THR A 65 12.76 -15.68 -7.50
C THR A 65 13.48 -16.59 -6.53
N VAL A 66 12.86 -16.94 -5.39
CA VAL A 66 13.47 -17.70 -4.30
C VAL A 66 13.38 -19.21 -4.53
N GLY A 67 12.32 -19.68 -5.18
CA GLY A 67 12.06 -21.10 -5.39
C GLY A 67 11.52 -21.82 -4.15
N LYS A 68 11.95 -23.06 -3.94
CA LYS A 68 11.49 -23.95 -2.84
C LYS A 68 11.53 -23.31 -1.44
N PRO A 69 12.55 -22.49 -1.07
CA PRO A 69 12.62 -21.84 0.24
C PRO A 69 11.63 -20.67 0.46
N ALA A 70 10.78 -20.31 -0.51
CA ALA A 70 9.92 -19.11 -0.42
C ALA A 70 9.03 -19.07 0.83
N TRP A 71 8.54 -20.22 1.30
CA TRP A 71 7.70 -20.30 2.50
C TRP A 71 8.45 -19.87 3.78
N LEU A 72 9.76 -20.14 3.88
CA LEU A 72 10.59 -19.68 5.00
C LEU A 72 10.75 -18.16 4.97
N ILE A 73 10.99 -17.59 3.80
CA ILE A 73 11.11 -16.15 3.60
C ILE A 73 9.82 -15.46 4.07
N TRP A 74 8.64 -15.98 3.71
CA TRP A 74 7.39 -15.42 4.23
C TRP A 74 7.23 -15.57 5.73
N MET A 75 7.58 -16.70 6.34
CA MET A 75 7.51 -16.83 7.80
C MET A 75 8.40 -15.80 8.51
N ILE A 76 9.60 -15.55 7.98
CA ILE A 76 10.52 -14.54 8.53
C ILE A 76 9.93 -13.13 8.34
N SER A 77 9.45 -12.79 7.14
CA SER A 77 8.82 -11.48 6.88
C SER A 77 7.58 -11.22 7.74
N ILE A 78 6.72 -12.23 7.93
CA ILE A 78 5.56 -12.16 8.82
C ILE A 78 6.00 -11.93 10.27
N SER A 79 7.09 -12.59 10.69
CA SER A 79 7.63 -12.40 12.05
C SER A 79 8.12 -10.97 12.27
N PHE A 80 8.84 -10.39 11.29
CA PHE A 80 9.23 -8.98 11.36
C PHE A 80 8.01 -8.04 11.39
N GLY A 81 7.02 -8.27 10.52
CA GLY A 81 5.79 -7.47 10.50
C GLY A 81 5.00 -7.56 11.81
N PHE A 82 4.96 -8.75 12.42
CA PHE A 82 4.31 -8.98 13.71
C PHE A 82 5.02 -8.21 14.84
N ILE A 83 6.35 -8.24 14.89
CA ILE A 83 7.13 -7.46 15.85
C ILE A 83 6.90 -5.96 15.65
N GLN A 84 6.94 -5.50 14.39
CA GLN A 84 6.68 -4.09 14.04
C GLN A 84 5.28 -3.61 14.46
N ALA A 85 4.28 -4.50 14.43
CA ALA A 85 2.92 -4.16 14.82
C ALA A 85 2.83 -3.67 16.29
N PHE A 86 3.65 -4.20 17.20
CA PHE A 86 3.70 -3.72 18.58
C PHE A 86 4.26 -2.30 18.68
N THR A 87 5.31 -1.99 17.93
CA THR A 87 5.86 -0.63 17.87
C THR A 87 4.82 0.36 17.34
N TYR A 88 4.08 0.00 16.29
CA TYR A 88 3.00 0.84 15.78
C TYR A 88 1.86 1.00 16.78
N ALA A 89 1.53 -0.04 17.52
CA ALA A 89 0.50 0.01 18.57
C ALA A 89 0.89 0.96 19.72
N GLU A 90 2.17 0.95 20.13
CA GLU A 90 2.68 1.87 21.15
C GLU A 90 2.60 3.33 20.69
N ILE A 91 3.05 3.62 19.47
CA ILE A 91 2.98 4.97 18.89
C ILE A 91 1.53 5.45 18.75
N ALA A 92 0.62 4.57 18.33
CA ALA A 92 -0.81 4.88 18.27
C ALA A 92 -1.40 5.16 19.67
N GLY A 93 -0.92 4.46 20.69
CA GLY A 93 -1.28 4.67 22.10
C GLY A 93 -0.80 6.00 22.68
N LEU A 94 0.33 6.54 22.20
CA LEU A 94 0.85 7.85 22.61
C LEU A 94 0.02 9.03 22.07
N PHE A 95 -0.64 8.86 20.92
CA PHE A 95 -1.41 9.92 20.26
C PHE A 95 -2.88 9.56 20.01
N PRO A 96 -3.67 9.24 21.06
CA PRO A 96 -5.05 8.77 20.90
C PRO A 96 -6.01 9.84 20.38
N HIS A 97 -5.62 11.11 20.50
CA HIS A 97 -6.41 12.27 20.05
C HIS A 97 -6.09 12.71 18.61
N LYS A 98 -5.10 12.09 17.96
CA LYS A 98 -4.70 12.45 16.59
C LYS A 98 -5.17 11.39 15.58
N SER A 99 -5.92 11.85 14.58
CA SER A 99 -6.29 11.05 13.42
C SER A 99 -5.25 11.20 12.31
N GLY A 100 -5.15 10.21 11.41
CA GLY A 100 -4.21 10.21 10.27
C GLY A 100 -3.07 9.20 10.35
N GLY A 101 -3.07 8.35 11.39
CA GLY A 101 -2.24 7.14 11.47
C GLY A 101 -0.73 7.40 11.32
N ALA A 102 -0.02 6.45 10.68
CA ALA A 102 1.43 6.46 10.55
C ALA A 102 2.00 7.75 9.94
N SER A 103 1.33 8.35 8.94
CA SER A 103 1.76 9.63 8.34
C SER A 103 1.80 10.77 9.35
N VAL A 104 0.80 10.85 10.22
CA VAL A 104 0.71 11.93 11.23
C VAL A 104 1.66 11.63 12.39
N TYR A 105 1.78 10.37 12.80
CA TYR A 105 2.73 9.99 13.86
C TYR A 105 4.18 10.25 13.45
N GLY A 106 4.56 9.94 12.22
CA GLY A 106 5.87 10.26 11.65
C GLY A 106 6.12 11.77 11.64
N ALA A 107 5.17 12.56 11.13
CA ALA A 107 5.30 14.02 11.09
C ALA A 107 5.49 14.64 12.48
N VAL A 108 4.79 14.14 13.51
CA VAL A 108 4.92 14.64 14.89
C VAL A 108 6.31 14.38 15.48
N ALA A 109 6.98 13.28 15.09
CA ALA A 109 8.35 13.03 15.53
C ALA A 109 9.32 14.07 14.93
N TRP A 110 9.12 14.45 13.67
CA TRP A 110 10.05 15.33 12.93
C TRP A 110 9.79 16.82 13.10
N VAL A 111 8.59 17.24 13.49
CA VAL A 111 8.21 18.66 13.56
C VAL A 111 9.08 19.48 14.52
N ARG A 112 9.60 18.84 15.58
CA ARG A 112 10.49 19.46 16.57
C ARG A 112 11.90 19.73 16.02
N TYR A 113 12.30 18.98 14.99
CA TYR A 113 13.63 19.08 14.38
C TYR A 113 13.62 19.91 13.11
N SER A 114 12.57 19.77 12.29
CA SER A 114 12.43 20.56 11.06
C SER A 114 10.97 20.67 10.65
N LYS A 115 10.53 21.92 10.44
CA LYS A 115 9.20 22.26 9.92
C LYS A 115 8.98 21.82 8.46
N PHE A 116 10.06 21.50 7.73
CA PHE A 116 9.98 20.99 6.36
C PHE A 116 9.92 19.45 6.29
N ILE A 117 10.64 18.76 7.19
CA ILE A 117 10.71 17.29 7.17
C ILE A 117 9.36 16.66 7.54
N ALA A 118 8.59 17.30 8.43
CA ALA A 118 7.28 16.80 8.83
C ALA A 118 6.27 16.67 7.66
N PRO A 119 6.03 17.71 6.82
CA PRO A 119 5.26 17.55 5.59
C PRO A 119 5.81 16.51 4.62
N VAL A 120 7.14 16.48 4.41
CA VAL A 120 7.77 15.50 3.52
C VAL A 120 7.49 14.07 3.98
N SER A 121 7.54 13.80 5.29
CA SER A 121 7.20 12.49 5.86
C SER A 121 5.76 12.06 5.54
N VAL A 122 4.80 12.99 5.57
CA VAL A 122 3.41 12.71 5.17
C VAL A 122 3.33 12.34 3.69
N TRP A 123 3.99 13.12 2.83
CA TRP A 123 4.03 12.86 1.39
C TRP A 123 4.69 11.53 1.06
N CYS A 124 5.77 11.16 1.73
CA CYS A 124 6.43 9.87 1.53
C CYS A 124 5.47 8.69 1.78
N ASN A 125 4.63 8.76 2.83
CA ASN A 125 3.62 7.74 3.07
C ASN A 125 2.61 7.66 1.91
N TRP A 126 2.12 8.80 1.43
CA TRP A 126 1.19 8.84 0.30
C TRP A 126 1.80 8.30 -1.01
N PHE A 127 3.06 8.66 -1.29
CA PHE A 127 3.79 8.15 -2.44
C PHE A 127 4.08 6.65 -2.35
N ALA A 128 4.25 6.09 -1.15
CA ALA A 128 4.43 4.65 -0.99
C ALA A 128 3.16 3.86 -1.34
N TRP A 129 1.98 4.36 -0.96
CA TRP A 129 0.72 3.65 -1.19
C TRP A 129 0.10 3.89 -2.56
N SER A 130 0.42 4.98 -3.25
CA SER A 130 -0.17 5.29 -4.57
C SER A 130 0.17 4.25 -5.65
N PRO A 131 1.44 3.80 -5.81
CA PRO A 131 1.79 2.71 -6.72
C PRO A 131 1.14 1.39 -6.31
N VAL A 132 1.01 1.11 -5.01
CA VAL A 132 0.37 -0.12 -4.52
C VAL A 132 -1.10 -0.19 -4.95
N LEU A 133 -1.83 0.92 -4.89
CA LEU A 133 -3.20 1.01 -5.40
C LEU A 133 -3.28 0.80 -6.91
N ALA A 134 -2.33 1.35 -7.67
CA ALA A 134 -2.25 1.14 -9.12
C ALA A 134 -1.94 -0.31 -9.48
N ILE A 135 -0.98 -0.95 -8.80
CA ILE A 135 -0.65 -2.37 -8.98
C ILE A 135 -1.85 -3.23 -8.62
N GLY A 136 -2.50 -2.98 -7.48
CA GLY A 136 -3.63 -3.77 -7.03
C GLY A 136 -4.84 -3.70 -7.95
N SER A 137 -5.20 -2.51 -8.42
CA SER A 137 -6.28 -2.33 -9.39
C SER A 137 -5.94 -2.92 -10.76
N GLY A 138 -4.68 -2.82 -11.20
CA GLY A 138 -4.20 -3.45 -12.42
C GLY A 138 -4.25 -4.98 -12.36
N LEU A 139 -3.80 -5.59 -11.26
CA LEU A 139 -3.89 -7.04 -11.03
C LEU A 139 -5.33 -7.51 -10.99
N ALA A 140 -6.21 -6.83 -10.25
CA ALA A 140 -7.63 -7.14 -10.21
C ALA A 140 -8.28 -7.07 -11.60
N GLY A 141 -7.97 -6.01 -12.37
CA GLY A 141 -8.39 -5.91 -13.76
C GLY A 141 -7.87 -7.07 -14.62
N GLY A 142 -6.62 -7.48 -14.43
CA GLY A 142 -6.02 -8.62 -15.13
C GLY A 142 -6.74 -9.94 -14.85
N TYR A 143 -7.03 -10.22 -13.57
CA TYR A 143 -7.78 -11.41 -13.18
C TYR A 143 -9.20 -11.43 -13.74
N ILE A 144 -9.89 -10.29 -13.73
CA ILE A 144 -11.25 -10.19 -14.33
C ILE A 144 -11.20 -10.44 -15.84
N MET A 145 -10.26 -9.81 -16.55
CA MET A 145 -10.11 -9.98 -17.99
C MET A 145 -9.78 -11.43 -18.35
N GLY A 146 -8.86 -12.06 -17.61
CA GLY A 146 -8.47 -13.45 -17.84
C GLY A 146 -9.54 -14.48 -17.46
N ALA A 147 -10.45 -14.16 -16.54
CA ALA A 147 -11.55 -15.04 -16.16
C ALA A 147 -12.76 -14.94 -17.10
N LEU A 148 -12.99 -13.78 -17.74
CA LEU A 148 -14.17 -13.51 -18.53
C LEU A 148 -13.96 -13.64 -20.04
N PHE A 149 -12.74 -13.49 -20.53
CA PHE A 149 -12.43 -13.44 -21.95
C PHE A 149 -11.25 -14.35 -22.29
N GLU A 150 -11.34 -15.02 -23.43
CA GLU A 150 -10.22 -15.81 -23.95
C GLU A 150 -9.01 -14.93 -24.30
N PRO A 151 -7.77 -15.46 -24.24
CA PRO A 151 -6.56 -14.68 -24.50
C PRO A 151 -6.57 -13.96 -25.87
N ASP A 152 -7.14 -14.60 -26.89
CA ASP A 152 -7.18 -14.08 -28.26
C ASP A 152 -8.39 -13.16 -28.53
N ALA A 153 -9.23 -12.92 -27.53
CA ALA A 153 -10.37 -12.02 -27.68
C ALA A 153 -9.90 -10.59 -28.04
N VAL A 154 -10.63 -9.93 -28.94
CA VAL A 154 -10.32 -8.56 -29.41
C VAL A 154 -10.15 -7.59 -28.24
N ILE A 155 -10.93 -7.77 -27.17
CA ILE A 155 -10.84 -6.93 -25.96
C ILE A 155 -9.51 -7.10 -25.20
N ASN A 156 -8.90 -8.27 -25.25
CA ASN A 156 -7.61 -8.57 -24.61
C ASN A 156 -6.41 -8.16 -25.48
N THR A 157 -6.57 -8.19 -26.80
CA THR A 157 -5.52 -7.80 -27.76
C THR A 157 -5.52 -6.32 -28.10
N TRP A 158 -6.64 -5.62 -27.86
CA TRP A 158 -6.75 -4.18 -28.05
C TRP A 158 -5.91 -3.39 -27.04
N GLN A 159 -5.09 -2.47 -27.57
CA GLN A 159 -4.32 -1.52 -26.78
C GLN A 159 -4.02 -0.25 -27.59
N ILE A 160 -3.90 0.87 -26.89
CA ILE A 160 -3.38 2.13 -27.41
C ILE A 160 -2.06 2.41 -26.70
N THR A 161 -0.96 2.43 -27.45
CA THR A 161 0.35 2.79 -26.91
C THR A 161 0.47 4.31 -26.82
N LEU A 162 0.67 4.81 -25.59
CA LEU A 162 0.88 6.23 -25.29
C LEU A 162 2.35 6.61 -25.49
N ILE A 163 3.25 5.86 -24.85
CA ILE A 163 4.69 6.13 -24.83
C ILE A 163 5.41 4.79 -24.93
N ASP A 164 6.31 4.68 -25.91
CA ASP A 164 7.26 3.58 -25.97
C ASP A 164 8.43 3.85 -25.02
N LEU A 165 8.66 2.93 -24.09
CA LEU A 165 9.72 3.00 -23.07
C LEU A 165 10.75 1.89 -23.30
N SER A 166 10.86 1.38 -24.52
CA SER A 166 11.83 0.33 -24.90
C SER A 166 13.28 0.71 -24.61
N GLY A 167 13.60 2.01 -24.52
CA GLY A 167 14.91 2.50 -24.09
C GLY A 167 15.24 2.24 -22.61
N LEU A 168 14.24 2.00 -21.75
CA LEU A 168 14.44 1.62 -20.34
C LEU A 168 14.47 0.10 -20.16
N LYS A 169 13.55 -0.61 -20.82
CA LYS A 169 13.46 -2.07 -20.82
C LYS A 169 12.78 -2.50 -22.10
N GLU A 170 13.35 -3.48 -22.78
CA GLU A 170 12.78 -4.01 -24.03
C GLU A 170 11.31 -4.41 -23.84
N GLY A 171 10.44 -3.92 -24.73
CA GLY A 171 9.00 -4.18 -24.71
C GLY A 171 8.21 -3.42 -23.64
N LEU A 172 8.84 -2.54 -22.86
CA LEU A 172 8.14 -1.68 -21.92
C LEU A 172 7.43 -0.55 -22.68
N SER A 173 6.13 -0.43 -22.49
CA SER A 173 5.34 0.65 -23.06
C SER A 173 4.26 1.10 -22.07
N LEU A 174 4.01 2.41 -22.05
CA LEU A 174 2.83 2.96 -21.42
C LEU A 174 1.66 2.78 -22.37
N ARG A 175 0.62 2.08 -21.93
CA ARG A 175 -0.52 1.71 -22.78
C ARG A 175 -1.84 1.85 -22.06
N ILE A 176 -2.89 2.18 -22.81
CA ILE A 176 -4.28 2.05 -22.40
C ILE A 176 -4.81 0.78 -23.04
N ASN A 177 -5.28 -0.16 -22.23
CA ASN A 177 -5.90 -1.40 -22.66
C ASN A 177 -7.15 -1.69 -21.81
N ALA A 178 -7.85 -2.80 -22.09
CA ALA A 178 -9.03 -3.17 -21.33
C ALA A 178 -8.73 -3.35 -19.83
N THR A 179 -7.60 -3.97 -19.47
CA THR A 179 -7.14 -4.11 -18.09
C THR A 179 -7.01 -2.77 -17.37
N PHE A 180 -6.43 -1.77 -18.02
CA PHE A 180 -6.32 -0.42 -17.48
C PHE A 180 -7.70 0.19 -17.21
N ILE A 181 -8.64 0.09 -18.16
CA ILE A 181 -9.99 0.65 -18.01
C ILE A 181 -10.74 -0.02 -16.84
N VAL A 182 -10.64 -1.34 -16.73
CA VAL A 182 -11.23 -2.09 -15.61
C VAL A 182 -10.58 -1.67 -14.29
N GLY A 183 -9.25 -1.58 -14.24
CA GLY A 183 -8.52 -1.13 -13.06
C GLY A 183 -8.93 0.28 -12.60
N VAL A 184 -9.02 1.24 -13.52
CA VAL A 184 -9.51 2.61 -13.24
C VAL A 184 -10.94 2.57 -12.71
N THR A 185 -11.82 1.77 -13.33
CA THR A 185 -13.23 1.65 -12.90
C THR A 185 -13.33 1.10 -11.49
N LEU A 186 -12.54 0.08 -11.15
CA LEU A 186 -12.47 -0.48 -9.79
C LEU A 186 -11.95 0.56 -8.78
N LEU A 187 -10.89 1.28 -9.14
CA LEU A 187 -10.30 2.29 -8.27
C LEU A 187 -11.28 3.44 -7.99
N LEU A 188 -11.98 3.94 -9.01
CA LEU A 188 -13.02 4.95 -8.87
C LEU A 188 -14.22 4.45 -8.05
N SER A 189 -14.59 3.18 -8.19
CA SER A 189 -15.66 2.56 -7.38
C SER A 189 -15.27 2.50 -5.91
N VAL A 190 -14.05 2.05 -5.62
CA VAL A 190 -13.48 2.02 -4.26
C VAL A 190 -13.35 3.43 -3.68
N PHE A 191 -12.95 4.41 -4.48
CA PHE A 191 -12.92 5.81 -4.10
C PHE A 191 -14.32 6.34 -3.72
N ALA A 192 -15.35 6.03 -4.50
CA ALA A 192 -16.73 6.43 -4.21
C ALA A 192 -17.27 5.80 -2.92
N ILE A 193 -16.94 4.53 -2.66
CA ILE A 193 -17.28 3.84 -1.40
C ILE A 193 -16.61 4.53 -0.20
N GLN A 194 -15.33 4.88 -0.33
CA GLN A 194 -14.57 5.54 0.73
C GLN A 194 -15.06 6.97 1.02
N HIS A 195 -15.49 7.70 -0.02
CA HIS A 195 -16.11 9.03 0.15
C HIS A 195 -17.41 8.98 0.95
N GLY A 196 -18.07 7.82 1.02
CA GLY A 196 -19.23 7.57 1.88
C GLY A 196 -18.91 7.50 3.38
N GLY A 197 -17.65 7.62 3.78
CA GLY A 197 -17.19 7.63 5.17
C GLY A 197 -16.73 6.27 5.70
N ILE A 198 -15.95 6.30 6.79
CA ILE A 198 -15.20 5.13 7.30
C ILE A 198 -16.09 3.94 7.68
N LEU A 199 -17.33 4.18 8.16
CA LEU A 199 -18.23 3.11 8.55
C LEU A 199 -18.76 2.31 7.34
N ARG A 200 -19.04 2.99 6.22
CA ARG A 200 -19.45 2.32 4.97
C ARG A 200 -18.28 1.52 4.39
N SER A 201 -17.09 2.11 4.42
CA SER A 201 -15.87 1.42 4.02
C SER A 201 -15.67 0.15 4.86
N ALA A 202 -15.73 0.25 6.19
CA ALA A 202 -15.53 -0.90 7.07
C ALA A 202 -16.52 -2.04 6.78
N LYS A 203 -17.81 -1.75 6.63
CA LYS A 203 -18.83 -2.77 6.28
C LYS A 203 -18.56 -3.41 4.92
N THR A 204 -18.20 -2.60 3.93
CA THR A 204 -17.90 -3.10 2.58
C THR A 204 -16.65 -3.98 2.59
N THR A 205 -15.60 -3.55 3.30
CA THR A 205 -14.38 -4.33 3.49
C THR A 205 -14.65 -5.62 4.25
N THR A 206 -15.56 -5.65 5.24
CA THR A 206 -15.97 -6.92 5.89
C THR A 206 -16.54 -7.90 4.87
N VAL A 207 -17.45 -7.46 4.01
CA VAL A 207 -18.08 -8.33 3.00
C VAL A 207 -17.05 -8.82 1.99
N LEU A 208 -16.26 -7.90 1.42
CA LEU A 208 -15.22 -8.24 0.45
C LEU A 208 -14.13 -9.13 1.06
N GLY A 209 -13.70 -8.81 2.28
CA GLY A 209 -12.70 -9.56 3.04
C GLY A 209 -13.15 -10.98 3.32
N LEU A 210 -14.37 -11.18 3.82
CA LEU A 210 -14.93 -12.53 4.00
C LEU A 210 -15.03 -13.29 2.68
N THR A 211 -15.52 -12.63 1.63
CA THR A 211 -15.69 -13.24 0.30
C THR A 211 -14.36 -13.66 -0.30
N ALA A 212 -13.29 -12.89 -0.10
CA ALA A 212 -11.95 -13.19 -0.61
C ALA A 212 -11.19 -14.19 0.28
N LEU A 213 -11.35 -14.11 1.60
CA LEU A 213 -10.68 -15.00 2.55
C LEU A 213 -11.15 -16.44 2.42
N VAL A 214 -12.43 -16.69 2.13
CA VAL A 214 -12.96 -18.05 2.01
C VAL A 214 -12.26 -18.85 0.89
N PRO A 215 -12.20 -18.40 -0.37
CA PRO A 215 -11.44 -19.08 -1.42
C PRO A 215 -9.95 -19.23 -1.08
N LEU A 216 -9.32 -18.20 -0.52
CA LEU A 216 -7.91 -18.26 -0.11
C LEU A 216 -7.66 -19.34 0.95
N MET A 217 -8.54 -19.42 1.96
CA MET A 217 -8.48 -20.47 2.98
C MET A 217 -8.71 -21.85 2.37
N LEU A 218 -9.66 -21.99 1.43
CA LEU A 218 -9.89 -23.26 0.75
C LEU A 218 -8.65 -23.71 -0.04
N ILE A 219 -8.04 -22.83 -0.83
CA ILE A 219 -6.83 -23.13 -1.62
C ILE A 219 -5.65 -23.52 -0.71
N GLY A 220 -5.52 -22.90 0.47
CA GLY A 220 -4.44 -23.22 1.41
C GLY A 220 -4.69 -24.50 2.23
N ILE A 221 -5.93 -24.72 2.69
CA ILE A 221 -6.25 -25.77 3.67
C ILE A 221 -6.61 -27.09 2.99
N VAL A 222 -7.36 -27.05 1.87
CA VAL A 222 -7.84 -28.28 1.22
C VAL A 222 -6.69 -29.20 0.81
N PRO A 223 -5.63 -28.74 0.12
CA PRO A 223 -4.51 -29.60 -0.26
C PRO A 223 -3.81 -30.23 0.95
N LEU A 224 -3.73 -29.51 2.08
CA LEU A 224 -3.13 -30.03 3.32
C LEU A 224 -3.95 -31.18 3.92
N ILE A 225 -5.28 -31.11 3.82
CA ILE A 225 -6.18 -32.15 4.33
C ILE A 225 -6.26 -33.33 3.36
N THR A 226 -6.30 -33.08 2.05
CA THR A 226 -6.39 -34.13 1.03
C THR A 226 -5.07 -34.86 0.79
N GLY A 227 -3.95 -34.26 1.18
CA GLY A 227 -2.61 -34.82 0.95
C GLY A 227 -2.06 -34.54 -0.45
N ASP A 228 -2.69 -33.65 -1.22
CA ASP A 228 -2.26 -33.27 -2.57
C ASP A 228 -1.02 -32.33 -2.58
N VAL A 229 -0.37 -32.16 -1.42
CA VAL A 229 0.82 -31.33 -1.28
C VAL A 229 2.03 -32.07 -1.86
N MET A 230 2.54 -31.57 -2.98
CA MET A 230 3.78 -32.06 -3.58
C MET A 230 4.99 -31.61 -2.75
N THR A 231 5.51 -32.51 -1.91
CA THR A 231 6.66 -32.23 -1.01
C THR A 231 7.93 -31.82 -1.74
N GLU A 232 8.07 -32.23 -3.01
CA GLU A 232 9.18 -31.86 -3.91
C GLU A 232 9.25 -30.35 -4.18
N ASN A 233 8.14 -29.63 -4.03
CA ASN A 233 8.09 -28.17 -4.19
C ASN A 233 8.58 -27.41 -2.94
N PHE A 234 8.81 -28.11 -1.82
CA PHE A 234 9.24 -27.51 -0.55
C PHE A 234 10.66 -27.91 -0.16
N PHE A 235 11.11 -29.09 -0.62
CA PHE A 235 12.41 -29.68 -0.28
C PHE A 235 13.13 -30.25 -1.51
N PRO A 236 14.47 -30.26 -1.53
CA PRO A 236 15.38 -29.68 -0.54
C PRO A 236 15.32 -28.15 -0.49
N LEU A 237 15.81 -27.54 0.59
CA LEU A 237 15.93 -26.09 0.74
C LEU A 237 17.13 -25.58 -0.07
N SER A 238 17.06 -25.74 -1.38
CA SER A 238 18.01 -25.23 -2.35
C SER A 238 17.54 -23.87 -2.88
N PRO A 239 18.42 -22.87 -2.95
CA PRO A 239 18.12 -21.63 -3.65
C PRO A 239 17.88 -21.90 -5.14
N LEU A 240 17.05 -21.07 -5.77
CA LEU A 240 16.81 -21.16 -7.21
C LEU A 240 18.08 -20.85 -7.99
N ALA A 241 18.45 -21.71 -8.93
CA ALA A 241 19.53 -21.48 -9.88
C ALA A 241 19.11 -21.92 -11.29
N PHE A 242 19.83 -21.42 -12.29
CA PHE A 242 19.62 -21.75 -13.69
C PHE A 242 20.90 -22.36 -14.28
N ASP A 243 20.75 -23.41 -15.07
CA ASP A 243 21.87 -23.94 -15.86
C ASP A 243 22.21 -23.00 -17.06
N SER A 244 23.25 -23.33 -17.80
CA SER A 244 23.68 -22.56 -18.98
C SER A 244 22.66 -22.55 -20.14
N VAL A 245 21.61 -23.38 -20.05
CA VAL A 245 20.53 -23.53 -21.02
C VAL A 245 19.23 -22.87 -20.52
N GLY A 246 19.20 -22.41 -19.26
CA GLY A 246 18.04 -21.77 -18.63
C GLY A 246 17.09 -22.72 -17.90
N ASN A 247 17.45 -23.99 -17.70
CA ASN A 247 16.63 -24.91 -16.89
C ASN A 247 16.82 -24.61 -15.40
N VAL A 248 15.72 -24.77 -14.66
CA VAL A 248 15.73 -24.62 -13.20
C VAL A 248 16.48 -25.79 -12.57
N ILE A 249 17.53 -25.48 -11.81
CA ILE A 249 18.34 -26.44 -11.07
C ILE A 249 18.40 -26.05 -9.59
N ASP A 250 18.69 -27.02 -8.73
CA ASP A 250 18.94 -26.78 -7.32
C ASP A 250 20.30 -26.08 -7.14
N GLY A 251 20.28 -24.82 -6.69
CA GLY A 251 21.47 -24.00 -6.49
C GLY A 251 22.24 -24.34 -5.21
N ALA A 252 23.48 -23.86 -5.14
CA ALA A 252 24.29 -23.92 -3.93
C ALA A 252 24.06 -22.67 -3.06
N TRP A 253 24.27 -22.82 -1.75
CA TRP A 253 24.23 -21.69 -0.81
C TRP A 253 25.51 -20.86 -0.89
N ASP A 254 25.57 -19.96 -1.87
CA ASP A 254 26.65 -19.00 -2.08
C ASP A 254 26.20 -17.55 -1.80
N LEU A 255 27.10 -16.59 -1.94
CA LEU A 255 26.80 -15.16 -1.76
C LEU A 255 25.66 -14.67 -2.67
N PRO A 256 25.62 -15.02 -3.97
CA PRO A 256 24.45 -14.77 -4.83
C PRO A 256 23.14 -15.33 -4.28
N ALA A 257 23.12 -16.57 -3.81
CA ALA A 257 21.92 -17.18 -3.21
C ALA A 257 21.45 -16.43 -1.96
N TRP A 258 22.36 -16.01 -1.09
CA TRP A 258 22.00 -15.17 0.07
C TRP A 258 21.48 -13.79 -0.34
N SER A 259 22.06 -13.18 -1.38
CA SER A 259 21.54 -11.93 -1.93
C SER A 259 20.13 -12.10 -2.52
N LEU A 260 19.87 -13.24 -3.15
CA LEU A 260 18.57 -13.61 -3.70
C LEU A 260 17.54 -13.87 -2.59
N MET A 261 17.92 -14.53 -1.50
CA MET A 261 17.07 -14.67 -0.30
C MET A 261 16.75 -13.32 0.33
N ALA A 262 17.77 -12.46 0.48
CA ALA A 262 17.58 -11.11 1.00
C ALA A 262 16.66 -10.29 0.11
N GLY A 263 16.78 -10.44 -1.22
CA GLY A 263 15.86 -9.84 -2.19
C GLY A 263 14.44 -10.38 -2.11
N GLY A 264 14.23 -11.62 -1.68
CA GLY A 264 12.89 -12.18 -1.46
C GLY A 264 12.20 -11.68 -0.18
N LEU A 265 12.96 -11.16 0.79
CA LEU A 265 12.41 -10.61 2.05
C LEU A 265 11.74 -9.23 1.86
N PHE A 266 12.01 -8.52 0.76
CA PHE A 266 11.58 -7.15 0.48
C PHE A 266 10.91 -7.02 -0.89
#